data_AF-A0A0N0PFZ8-F1
#
_entry.id   AF-A0A0N0PFZ8-F1
#
_cell.length_a   1.000
_cell.length_b   1.000
_cell.length_c   1.000
_cell.angle_alpha   90.00
_cell.angle_beta   90.00
_cell.angle_gamma   90.00
#
_symmetry.space_group_name_H-M   'P 1'
#
loop_
_entity.id
_entity.type
_entity.pdbx_description
1 polymer ?
#
loop_
_entity_poly.entity_id
_entity_poly.type
_entity_poly.pdbx_seq_one_letter_code
_entity_poly.pdbx_strand_id
1 'polypeptide(L)'
;MVGRAQRFVSKACRAAPLCYWRAVLDPHSFARTIENIYYISFLARDGIISIDIGLPFIKTVSSGDRERGAGSANQFIVSIDMHTWKELVDAFRIERPMMVLKGR
;
A
#
# COMPACT_ATOMS: atom_id res chain seq x y z
N MET A 1 5.90 12.12 5.90
CA MET A 1 4.68 11.28 5.78
C MET A 1 4.99 9.79 5.59
N VAL A 2 5.97 9.43 4.75
CA VAL A 2 6.43 8.04 4.53
C VAL A 2 6.71 7.26 5.82
N GLY A 3 7.44 7.82 6.79
CA GLY A 3 7.70 7.13 8.07
C GLY A 3 6.44 6.80 8.90
N ARG A 4 5.33 7.53 8.70
CA ARG A 4 4.03 7.19 9.29
C ARG A 4 3.35 6.06 8.52
N ALA A 5 3.44 6.07 7.19
CA ALA A 5 2.97 4.97 6.34
C ALA A 5 3.69 3.67 6.72
N GLN A 6 5.02 3.70 6.90
CA GLN A 6 5.78 2.54 7.38
C GLN A 6 5.24 2.01 8.71
N ARG A 7 5.05 2.88 9.71
CA ARG A 7 4.51 2.46 11.02
C ARG A 7 3.11 1.85 10.90
N PHE A 8 2.26 2.43 10.06
CA PHE A 8 0.93 1.89 9.77
C PHE A 8 1.04 0.48 9.16
N VAL A 9 1.81 0.32 8.07
CA VAL A 9 1.97 -0.95 7.37
C VAL A 9 2.58 -2.02 8.27
N SER A 10 3.64 -1.70 9.01
CA SER A 10 4.26 -2.63 9.95
C SER A 10 3.32 -3.07 11.07
N LYS A 11 2.37 -2.22 11.50
CA LYS A 11 1.34 -2.60 12.48
C LYS A 11 0.26 -3.46 11.83
N ALA A 12 -0.22 -3.07 10.65
CA ALA A 12 -1.29 -3.76 9.93
C ALA A 12 -0.87 -5.16 9.45
N CYS A 13 0.40 -5.34 9.08
CA CYS A 13 0.93 -6.61 8.57
C CYS A 13 1.37 -7.60 9.66
N ARG A 14 1.21 -7.29 10.96
CA ARG A 14 1.71 -8.19 12.05
C ARG A 14 1.04 -9.56 12.06
N ALA A 15 -0.26 -9.61 11.75
CA ALA A 15 -1.05 -10.83 11.84
C ALA A 15 -1.21 -11.52 10.48
N ALA A 16 -1.31 -10.75 9.39
CA ALA A 16 -1.51 -11.26 8.05
C ALA A 16 -1.03 -10.22 7.00
N PRO A 17 -0.73 -10.66 5.75
CA PRO A 17 -0.50 -9.74 4.64
C PRO A 17 -1.68 -8.76 4.45
N LEU A 18 -1.38 -7.52 4.09
CA LEU A 18 -2.37 -6.46 3.95
C LEU A 18 -2.79 -6.31 2.48
N CYS A 19 -4.09 -6.37 2.19
CA CYS A 19 -4.59 -6.09 0.84
C CYS A 19 -4.23 -4.66 0.41
N TYR A 20 -3.56 -4.52 -0.74
CA TYR A 20 -3.08 -3.24 -1.28
C TYR A 20 -4.23 -2.23 -1.46
N TRP A 21 -5.32 -2.64 -2.13
CA TRP A 21 -6.45 -1.76 -2.39
C TRP A 21 -7.11 -1.26 -1.11
N ARG A 22 -7.29 -2.14 -0.12
CA ARG A 22 -7.81 -1.73 1.20
C ARG A 22 -6.88 -0.75 1.93
N ALA A 23 -5.57 -0.88 1.73
CA ALA A 23 -4.58 0.01 2.35
C ALA A 23 -4.60 1.41 1.74
N VAL A 24 -4.74 1.52 0.41
CA VAL A 24 -4.54 2.79 -0.30
C VAL A 24 -5.82 3.57 -0.58
N LEU A 25 -6.97 2.89 -0.78
CA LEU A 25 -8.22 3.56 -1.14
C LEU A 25 -8.77 4.39 0.02
N ASP A 26 -8.99 5.67 -0.24
CA ASP A 26 -9.85 6.55 0.57
C ASP A 26 -11.16 6.77 -0.21
N PRO A 27 -12.32 6.35 0.33
CA PRO A 27 -13.60 6.45 -0.38
C PRO A 27 -14.14 7.87 -0.48
N HIS A 28 -13.56 8.81 0.28
CA HIS A 28 -13.98 10.21 0.33
C HIS A 28 -13.01 11.15 -0.39
N SER A 29 -11.87 10.63 -0.90
CA SER A 29 -10.86 11.45 -1.56
C SER A 29 -9.97 10.68 -2.54
N PHE A 30 -10.15 10.92 -3.83
CA PHE A 30 -9.25 10.43 -4.87
C PHE A 30 -7.81 10.93 -4.66
N ALA A 31 -7.63 12.22 -4.35
CA ALA A 31 -6.29 12.78 -4.08
C ALA A 31 -5.57 12.05 -2.95
N ARG A 32 -6.28 11.72 -1.85
CA ARG A 32 -5.69 10.94 -0.76
C ARG A 32 -5.38 9.50 -1.15
N THR A 33 -6.19 8.91 -2.02
CA THR A 33 -5.86 7.60 -2.62
C THR A 33 -4.52 7.68 -3.38
N ILE A 34 -4.32 8.70 -4.21
CA ILE A 34 -3.06 8.90 -4.94
C ILE A 34 -1.88 9.14 -3.97
N GLU A 35 -2.06 9.94 -2.92
CA GLU A 35 -1.05 10.12 -1.88
C GLU A 35 -0.69 8.80 -1.18
N ASN A 36 -1.69 7.99 -0.83
CA ASN A 36 -1.48 6.69 -0.21
C ASN A 36 -0.71 5.74 -1.13
N ILE A 37 -1.06 5.68 -2.43
CA ILE A 37 -0.33 4.93 -3.47
C ILE A 37 1.13 5.39 -3.52
N TYR A 38 1.35 6.70 -3.54
CA TYR A 38 2.69 7.31 -3.52
C TYR A 38 3.48 6.89 -2.27
N TYR A 39 2.89 6.88 -1.07
CA TYR A 39 3.61 6.44 0.12
C TYR A 39 3.95 4.95 0.09
N ILE A 40 3.02 4.10 -0.36
CA ILE A 40 3.28 2.66 -0.50
C ILE A 40 4.38 2.39 -1.53
N SER A 41 4.42 3.13 -2.65
CA SER A 41 5.46 2.94 -3.66
C SER A 41 6.86 3.27 -3.14
N PHE A 42 7.01 4.28 -2.28
CA PHE A 42 8.28 4.57 -1.61
C PHE A 42 8.72 3.44 -0.69
N LEU A 43 7.80 2.85 0.08
CA LEU A 43 8.13 1.70 0.94
C LEU A 43 8.57 0.48 0.10
N ALA A 44 7.93 0.26 -1.05
CA ALA A 44 8.30 -0.84 -1.94
C ALA A 44 9.68 -0.60 -2.58
N ARG A 45 9.93 0.62 -3.07
CA ARG A 45 11.22 1.03 -3.64
C ARG A 45 12.36 0.91 -2.65
N ASP A 46 12.13 1.30 -1.40
CA ASP A 46 13.13 1.26 -0.33
C ASP A 46 13.28 -0.17 0.27
N GLY A 47 12.63 -1.19 -0.32
CA GLY A 47 12.72 -2.58 0.10
C GLY A 47 12.09 -2.87 1.48
N ILE A 48 11.27 -1.95 2.00
CA ILE A 48 10.62 -2.09 3.30
C ILE A 48 9.45 -3.08 3.21
N ILE A 49 8.78 -3.10 2.06
CA ILE A 49 7.67 -3.98 1.76
C ILE A 49 7.86 -4.69 0.42
N SER A 50 7.18 -5.81 0.25
CA SER A 50 6.99 -6.46 -1.04
C SER A 50 5.49 -6.57 -1.35
N ILE A 51 5.16 -6.58 -2.65
CA ILE A 51 3.78 -6.74 -3.14
C ILE A 51 3.76 -7.98 -4.04
N ASP A 52 2.87 -8.91 -3.72
CA ASP A 52 2.65 -10.11 -4.53
C ASP A 52 1.83 -9.76 -5.79
N ILE A 53 2.26 -10.23 -6.97
CA ILE A 53 1.63 -9.85 -8.26
C ILE A 53 0.36 -10.70 -8.52
N GLY A 54 0.25 -11.90 -7.96
CA GLY A 54 -0.92 -12.76 -8.16
C GLY A 54 -2.18 -12.23 -7.48
N LEU A 55 -1.99 -11.67 -6.28
CA LEU A 55 -3.00 -10.88 -5.56
C LEU A 55 -2.24 -9.75 -4.86
N PRO A 56 -2.59 -8.47 -5.07
CA PRO A 56 -1.80 -7.34 -4.59
C PRO A 56 -1.92 -7.24 -3.07
N PHE A 57 -1.06 -8.00 -2.37
CA PHE A 57 -0.94 -8.04 -0.93
C PHE A 57 0.44 -7.54 -0.53
N ILE A 58 0.43 -6.59 0.40
CA ILE A 58 1.61 -5.99 1.03
C ILE A 58 2.11 -6.93 2.13
N LYS A 59 3.40 -7.24 2.09
CA LYS A 59 4.14 -7.94 3.16
C LYS A 59 5.32 -7.09 3.60
N THR A 60 5.66 -7.12 4.87
CA THR A 60 6.88 -6.47 5.37
C THR A 60 8.09 -7.34 5.09
N VAL A 61 9.17 -6.75 4.58
CA VAL A 61 10.43 -7.46 4.32
C VAL A 61 11.29 -7.40 5.58
N SER A 62 11.78 -8.57 6.02
CA SER A 62 12.69 -8.70 7.15
C SER A 62 14.07 -8.15 6.81
N SER A 63 14.85 -7.71 7.80
CA SER A 63 16.20 -7.17 7.58
C SER A 63 17.11 -8.17 6.85
N GLY A 64 17.04 -9.46 7.21
CA GLY A 64 17.83 -10.51 6.57
C GLY A 64 17.43 -10.82 5.13
N ASP A 65 16.20 -10.50 4.71
CA ASP A 65 15.77 -10.67 3.32
C ASP A 65 16.17 -9.47 2.45
N ARG A 66 16.28 -8.27 3.03
CA ARG A 66 16.81 -7.09 2.32
C ARG A 66 18.29 -7.26 1.97
N GLU A 67 19.08 -7.79 2.89
CA GLU A 67 20.53 -8.00 2.71
C GLU A 67 20.84 -9.07 1.65
N ARG A 68 19.96 -10.05 1.48
CA ARG A 68 20.13 -11.16 0.52
C ARG A 68 19.79 -10.80 -0.93
N GLY A 69 19.43 -9.55 -1.22
CA GLY A 69 19.03 -9.14 -2.57
C GLY A 69 17.82 -9.91 -3.11
N ALA A 70 17.06 -10.59 -2.23
CA ALA A 70 15.91 -11.43 -2.59
C ALA A 70 14.69 -10.62 -3.04
N GLY A 71 14.86 -9.33 -3.30
CA GLY A 71 13.92 -8.49 -4.03
C GLY A 71 14.16 -8.67 -5.52
N SER A 72 13.77 -9.81 -6.10
CA SER A 72 13.47 -9.81 -7.53
C SER A 72 12.45 -8.69 -7.72
N ALA A 73 12.84 -7.64 -8.45
CA ALA A 73 12.07 -6.42 -8.63
C ALA A 73 10.79 -6.73 -9.40
N ASN A 74 9.81 -7.27 -8.70
CA ASN A 74 8.46 -7.43 -9.17
C ASN A 74 7.87 -6.03 -9.21
N GLN A 75 8.08 -5.36 -10.35
CA GLN A 75 7.55 -4.05 -10.63
C GLN A 75 6.03 -4.14 -10.61
N PHE A 76 5.43 -3.57 -9.57
CA PHE A 76 3.99 -3.45 -9.44
C PHE A 76 3.57 -2.08 -9.96
N ILE A 77 3.09 -2.03 -11.20
CA ILE A 77 2.60 -0.81 -11.84
C ILE A 77 1.11 -0.68 -11.56
N VAL A 78 0.70 0.47 -11.01
CA VAL A 78 -0.71 0.79 -10.75
C VAL A 78 -1.13 1.93 -11.66
N SER A 79 -2.17 1.69 -12.46
CA SER A 79 -2.88 2.73 -13.20
C SER A 79 -4.28 2.87 -12.61
N ILE A 80 -4.69 4.10 -12.32
CA ILE A 80 -5.99 4.40 -11.71
C ILE A 80 -6.44 5.79 -12.11
N ASP A 81 -7.69 5.92 -12.51
CA ASP A 81 -8.38 7.18 -12.72
C ASP A 81 -9.55 7.32 -11.74
N MET A 82 -10.29 8.43 -11.81
CA MET A 82 -11.42 8.67 -10.91
C MET A 82 -12.59 7.70 -11.12
N HIS A 83 -12.74 7.11 -12.30
CA HIS A 83 -13.79 6.13 -12.57
C HIS A 83 -13.44 4.80 -11.90
N THR A 84 -12.28 4.26 -12.24
CA THR A 84 -11.71 3.02 -11.70
C THR A 84 -11.60 3.09 -10.18
N TRP A 85 -11.25 4.25 -9.62
CA TRP A 85 -11.22 4.46 -8.18
C TRP A 85 -12.58 4.22 -7.51
N LYS A 86 -13.67 4.73 -8.09
CA LYS A 86 -15.02 4.51 -7.55
C LYS A 86 -15.42 3.04 -7.62
N GLU A 87 -15.17 2.41 -8.77
CA GLU A 87 -15.44 0.98 -8.95
C GLU A 87 -14.68 0.12 -7.93
N LEU A 88 -13.41 0.44 -7.68
CA LEU A 88 -12.60 -0.25 -6.68
C LEU A 88 -13.10 0.00 -5.25
N VAL A 89 -13.51 1.22 -4.92
CA VAL A 89 -14.10 1.55 -3.62
C VAL A 89 -15.35 0.70 -3.37
N ASP A 90 -16.23 0.61 -4.38
CA ASP A 90 -17.47 -0.15 -4.31
C ASP A 90 -17.21 -1.66 -4.24
N ALA A 91 -16.36 -2.18 -5.13
CA ALA A 91 -16.01 -3.61 -5.19
C ALA A 91 -15.40 -4.13 -3.89
N PHE A 92 -14.54 -3.31 -3.24
CA PHE A 92 -13.93 -3.67 -1.96
C PHE A 92 -14.76 -3.26 -0.73
N ARG A 93 -15.89 -2.59 -0.94
CA ARG A 93 -16.80 -2.07 0.10
C ARG A 93 -16.04 -1.22 1.13
N ILE A 94 -15.28 -0.24 0.65
CA ILE A 94 -14.50 0.64 1.50
C ILE A 94 -15.39 1.78 2.00
N GLU A 95 -15.83 1.71 3.26
CA GLU A 95 -16.65 2.78 3.87
C GLU A 95 -15.79 3.86 4.56
N ARG A 96 -14.59 3.47 5.02
CA ARG A 96 -13.65 4.33 5.73
C ARG A 96 -12.22 4.07 5.27
N PRO A 97 -11.39 5.13 5.15
CA PRO A 97 -9.99 4.95 4.79
C PRO A 97 -9.25 4.17 5.88
N MET A 98 -8.48 3.16 5.47
CA MET A 98 -7.67 2.38 6.39
C MET A 98 -6.42 3.14 6.83
N MET A 99 -5.81 3.88 5.90
CA MET A 99 -4.66 4.74 6.15
C MET A 99 -5.06 6.22 6.03
N VAL A 100 -4.96 6.95 7.14
CA VAL A 100 -5.12 8.40 7.19
C VAL A 100 -3.87 9.01 7.80
N LEU A 101 -3.10 9.70 6.98
CA LEU A 101 -1.91 10.41 7.43
C LEU A 101 -2.24 11.90 7.49
N LYS A 102 -2.32 12.49 8.68
CA LYS A 102 -2.52 13.94 8.82
C LYS A 102 -1.19 14.69 8.72
N GLY A 103 -1.10 15.75 7.91
CA GLY A 103 -0.06 16.77 8.09
C GLY A 103 -0.17 17.40 9.48
N ARG A 104 0.93 17.92 10.03
CA ARG A 104 0.77 18.90 11.11
C ARG A 104 0.23 20.18 10.50
#